data_AF-A0A8J7I1J2-F1
#
_entry.id   AF-A0A8J7I1J2-F1
#
_cell.length_a   1.000
_cell.length_b   1.000
_cell.length_c   1.000
_cell.angle_alpha   90.00
_cell.angle_beta   90.00
_cell.angle_gamma   90.00
#
_symmetry.space_group_name_H-M   'P 1'
#
loop_
_entity.id
_entity.type
_entity.pdbx_description
1 polymer ?
#
loop_
_entity_poly.entity_id
_entity_poly.type
_entity_poly.pdbx_seq_one_letter_code
_entity_poly.pdbx_strand_id
1 'polypeptide(L)'
;MSINLDLPPELENQLCNEASQLNLTLSEYILRILSIRQVIGNPPKTGAELVAYWQSEGVINSRPDITDSQAYARKLRHEAETRERA
;
A
#
# COMPACT_ATOMS: atom_id res chain seq x y z
N MET A 1 -4.19 8.63 -25.92
CA MET A 1 -5.24 9.56 -25.45
C MET A 1 -4.60 10.47 -24.42
N SER A 2 -4.78 11.79 -24.52
CA SER A 2 -4.22 12.77 -23.58
C SER A 2 -5.31 13.35 -22.71
N ILE A 3 -5.08 13.40 -21.39
CA ILE A 3 -5.96 14.02 -20.40
C ILE A 3 -5.15 15.16 -19.78
N ASN A 4 -5.67 16.38 -19.84
CA ASN A 4 -5.09 17.53 -19.16
C ASN A 4 -5.82 17.73 -17.83
N LEU A 5 -5.06 17.93 -16.76
CA LEU A 5 -5.58 18.09 -15.41
C LEU A 5 -4.98 19.37 -14.82
N ASP A 6 -5.82 20.35 -14.54
CA ASP A 6 -5.38 21.57 -13.88
C ASP A 6 -5.27 21.31 -12.38
N LEU A 7 -4.05 21.34 -11.86
CA LEU A 7 -3.74 21.07 -10.45
C LEU A 7 -3.36 22.36 -9.72
N PRO A 8 -3.79 22.52 -8.45
CA PRO A 8 -3.19 23.52 -7.58
C PRO A 8 -1.68 23.28 -7.46
N PRO A 9 -0.86 24.34 -7.40
CA PRO A 9 0.59 24.21 -7.34
C PRO A 9 1.06 23.45 -6.10
N GLU A 10 0.32 23.54 -4.99
CA GLU A 10 0.63 22.79 -3.78
C GLU A 10 0.51 21.27 -4.01
N LEU A 11 -0.51 20.85 -4.75
CA LEU A 11 -0.76 19.44 -5.03
C LEU A 11 0.24 18.88 -6.05
N GLU A 12 0.59 19.65 -7.07
CA GLU A 12 1.65 19.27 -8.01
C GLU A 12 2.97 19.02 -7.28
N ASN A 13 3.36 19.91 -6.36
CA ASN A 13 4.58 19.75 -5.56
C ASN A 13 4.54 18.50 -4.67
N GLN A 14 3.39 18.20 -4.06
CA GLN A 14 3.23 16.98 -3.25
C GLN A 14 3.43 15.72 -4.10
N LEU A 15 2.80 15.66 -5.28
CA LEU A 15 2.92 14.52 -6.19
C LEU A 15 4.35 14.34 -6.70
N CYS A 16 5.05 15.43 -7.00
CA CYS A 16 6.47 15.41 -7.36
C CYS A 16 7.36 14.86 -6.23
N ASN A 17 7.09 15.26 -4.99
CA ASN A 17 7.83 14.78 -3.83
C ASN A 17 7.59 13.28 -3.60
N GLU A 18 6.34 12.82 -3.67
CA GLU A 18 5.98 11.41 -3.54
C GLU A 18 6.60 10.55 -4.64
N ALA A 19 6.58 11.03 -5.89
CA ALA A 19 7.25 10.37 -7.01
C ALA A 19 8.76 10.21 -6.73
N SER A 20 9.40 11.28 -6.24
CA SER A 20 10.83 11.29 -5.93
C SER A 20 11.21 10.32 -4.81
N GLN A 21 10.39 10.22 -3.76
CA GLN A 21 10.59 9.25 -2.67
C GLN A 21 10.54 7.80 -3.16
N LEU A 22 9.81 7.53 -4.24
CA LEU A 22 9.66 6.21 -4.86
C LEU A 22 10.64 5.98 -6.02
N ASN A 23 11.54 6.93 -6.31
CA ASN A 23 12.43 6.92 -7.48
C ASN A 23 11.66 6.76 -8.81
N LEU A 24 10.50 7.40 -8.92
CA LEU A 24 9.66 7.42 -10.12
C LEU A 24 9.63 8.82 -10.72
N THR A 25 9.46 8.90 -12.04
CA THR A 25 9.07 10.17 -12.68
C THR A 25 7.63 10.53 -12.28
N LEU A 26 7.28 11.82 -12.36
CA LEU A 26 5.91 12.26 -12.10
C LEU A 26 4.91 11.51 -12.98
N SER A 27 5.19 11.33 -14.27
CA SER A 27 4.30 10.61 -15.19
C SER A 27 4.10 9.15 -14.79
N GLU A 28 5.15 8.43 -14.40
CA GLU A 28 5.05 7.05 -13.92
C GLU A 28 4.25 6.97 -12.61
N TYR A 29 4.48 7.92 -11.72
CA TYR A 29 3.78 8.00 -10.45
C TYR A 29 2.27 8.25 -10.64
N ILE A 30 1.91 9.17 -11.54
CA ILE A 30 0.51 9.46 -11.88
C ILE A 30 -0.16 8.25 -12.53
N LEU A 31 0.52 7.59 -13.49
CA LEU A 31 -0.01 6.35 -14.08
C LEU A 31 -0.22 5.26 -13.04
N ARG A 32 0.68 5.15 -12.07
CA ARG A 32 0.55 4.23 -10.94
C ARG A 32 -0.64 4.58 -10.05
N ILE A 33 -0.87 5.84 -9.71
CA ILE A 33 -2.07 6.25 -8.96
C ILE A 33 -3.35 5.90 -9.74
N LEU A 34 -3.36 6.19 -11.04
CA LEU A 34 -4.53 5.94 -11.89
C LEU A 34 -4.79 4.44 -12.11
N SER A 35 -3.74 3.59 -12.10
CA SER A 35 -3.89 2.15 -12.21
C SER A 35 -4.29 1.49 -10.89
N ILE A 36 -3.81 2.01 -9.76
CA ILE A 36 -4.14 1.53 -8.40
C ILE A 36 -5.56 1.92 -7.99
N ARG A 37 -6.23 2.84 -8.72
CA ARG A 37 -7.66 3.18 -8.55
C ARG A 37 -8.64 2.04 -8.85
N GLN A 38 -8.25 0.78 -8.65
CA GLN A 38 -9.19 -0.23 -8.20
C GLN A 38 -9.70 0.16 -6.80
N VAL A 39 -10.62 1.13 -6.77
CA VAL A 39 -11.65 1.12 -5.73
C VAL A 39 -12.24 -0.28 -5.83
N ILE A 40 -12.14 -1.08 -4.76
CA ILE A 40 -12.78 -2.39 -4.73
C ILE A 40 -14.27 -2.11 -4.98
N GLY A 41 -14.72 -2.25 -6.23
CA GLY A 41 -16.02 -1.73 -6.66
C GLY A 41 -17.17 -2.44 -5.95
N ASN A 42 -16.90 -3.62 -5.42
CA ASN A 42 -17.75 -4.36 -4.52
C ASN A 42 -16.87 -4.91 -3.39
N PRO A 43 -16.64 -4.11 -2.32
CA PRO A 43 -15.81 -4.57 -1.21
C PRO A 43 -16.46 -5.80 -0.57
N PRO A 44 -15.65 -6.76 -0.08
CA PRO A 44 -16.16 -7.94 0.59
C PRO A 44 -17.05 -7.53 1.77
N LYS A 45 -18.27 -8.06 1.80
CA LYS A 45 -19.32 -7.72 2.79
C LYS A 45 -19.35 -8.70 3.95
N THR A 46 -18.75 -9.86 3.78
CA THR A 46 -18.67 -10.93 4.78
C THR A 46 -17.22 -11.34 5.04
N GLY A 47 -16.98 -11.99 6.18
CA GLY A 47 -15.65 -12.50 6.50
C GLY A 47 -15.14 -13.53 5.49
N ALA A 48 -16.03 -14.36 4.94
CA ALA A 48 -15.68 -15.34 3.91
C ALA A 48 -15.25 -14.66 2.60
N GLU A 49 -15.99 -13.62 2.17
CA GLU A 49 -15.63 -12.82 1.00
C GLU A 49 -14.28 -12.10 1.18
N LEU A 50 -13.99 -11.62 2.40
CA LEU A 50 -12.73 -10.95 2.70
C LEU A 50 -11.54 -11.92 2.61
N VAL A 51 -11.69 -13.13 3.15
CA VAL A 51 -10.66 -14.18 3.04
C VAL A 51 -10.44 -14.58 1.58
N ALA A 52 -11.52 -14.74 0.80
CA ALA A 52 -11.42 -15.06 -0.63
C ALA A 52 -10.69 -13.97 -1.42
N TYR A 53 -10.99 -12.70 -1.13
CA TYR A 53 -10.29 -11.56 -1.72
C TYR A 53 -8.79 -11.55 -1.39
N TRP A 54 -8.42 -11.73 -0.12
CA TRP A 54 -7.01 -11.80 0.26
C TRP A 54 -6.27 -12.98 -0.39
N GLN A 55 -6.96 -14.10 -0.62
CA GLN A 55 -6.39 -15.23 -1.36
C GLN A 55 -6.15 -14.87 -2.84
N SER A 56 -7.10 -14.19 -3.51
CA SER A 56 -6.96 -13.79 -4.91
C SER A 56 -5.88 -12.74 -5.13
N GLU A 57 -5.72 -11.81 -4.17
CA GLU A 57 -4.65 -10.81 -4.17
C GLU A 57 -3.29 -11.36 -3.72
N GLY A 58 -3.19 -12.68 -3.44
CA GLY A 58 -1.94 -13.33 -3.04
C GLY A 58 -1.41 -12.91 -1.66
N VAL A 59 -2.25 -12.29 -0.83
CA VAL A 59 -1.89 -11.85 0.53
C VAL A 59 -1.72 -13.06 1.46
N ILE A 60 -2.60 -14.05 1.34
CA ILE A 60 -2.50 -15.29 2.12
C ILE A 60 -1.24 -16.06 1.70
N ASN A 61 -0.41 -16.42 2.68
CA ASN A 61 0.91 -17.07 2.52
C ASN A 61 2.00 -16.20 1.86
N SER A 62 1.80 -14.88 1.73
CA SER A 62 2.82 -13.95 1.20
C SER A 62 4.10 -13.85 2.04
N ARG A 63 4.06 -14.30 3.31
CA ARG A 63 5.19 -14.27 4.25
C ARG A 63 5.57 -15.69 4.70
N PRO A 64 6.13 -16.52 3.80
CA PRO A 64 6.53 -17.89 4.13
C PRO A 64 7.68 -17.95 5.14
N ASP A 65 8.42 -16.85 5.31
CA ASP A 65 9.46 -16.69 6.31
C ASP A 65 8.93 -16.64 7.75
N ILE A 66 7.63 -16.38 7.94
CA ILE A 66 6.98 -16.34 9.24
C ILE A 66 6.27 -17.68 9.49
N THR A 67 6.96 -18.61 10.16
CA THR A 67 6.38 -19.92 10.51
C THR A 67 5.39 -19.86 11.66
N ASP A 68 5.68 -19.08 12.71
CA ASP A 68 4.78 -18.80 13.83
C ASP A 68 4.45 -17.31 13.86
N SER A 69 3.26 -16.99 13.35
CA SER A 69 2.77 -15.62 13.26
C SER A 69 2.58 -14.97 14.63
N GLN A 70 2.24 -15.75 15.67
CA GLN A 70 2.04 -15.21 17.01
C GLN A 70 3.38 -14.89 17.67
N ALA A 71 4.37 -15.80 17.57
CA ALA A 71 5.71 -15.54 18.09
C ALA A 71 6.34 -14.32 17.40
N TYR A 72 6.20 -14.22 16.07
CA TYR A 72 6.67 -13.07 15.31
C TYR A 72 5.99 -11.76 15.75
N ALA A 73 4.67 -11.77 15.96
CA ALA A 73 3.94 -10.60 16.44
C ALA A 73 4.38 -10.17 17.87
N ARG A 74 4.67 -11.12 18.76
CA ARG A 74 5.20 -10.82 20.10
C ARG A 74 6.58 -10.19 20.02
N LYS A 75 7.46 -10.73 19.17
CA LYS A 75 8.79 -10.17 18.91
C LYS A 75 8.70 -8.72 18.39
N LEU A 76 7.87 -8.47 17.39
CA LEU A 76 7.68 -7.13 16.82
C LEU A 76 7.18 -6.12 17.87
N ARG A 77 6.25 -6.54 18.73
CA ARG A 77 5.76 -5.70 19.83
C ARG A 77 6.90 -5.35 20.81
N HIS A 78 7.68 -6.34 21.21
CA HIS A 78 8.80 -6.12 22.12
C HIS A 78 9.84 -5.15 21.54
N GLU A 79 10.23 -5.33 20.27
CA GLU A 79 11.16 -4.44 19.56
C GLU A 79 10.64 -3.00 19.48
N ALA A 80 9.33 -2.81 19.32
CA ALA A 80 8.73 -1.49 19.30
C ALA A 80 8.68 -0.84 20.70
N GLU A 81 8.42 -1.63 21.74
CA GLU A 81 8.37 -1.17 23.14
C GLU A 81 9.76 -0.77 23.67
N THR A 82 10.81 -1.50 23.30
CA THR A 82 12.19 -1.24 23.74
C THR A 82 12.98 -0.35 22.79
N ARG A 83 12.34 0.20 21.75
CA ARG A 83 13.02 1.08 20.80
C ARG A 83 13.43 2.36 21.51
N GLU A 84 14.74 2.63 21.55
CA GLU A 84 15.24 3.94 21.96
C GLU A 84 14.68 5.00 21.00
N ARG A 85 14.00 5.99 21.55
CA ARG A 85 13.53 7.14 20.77
C ARG A 85 14.76 8.00 20.46
N ALA A 86 15.17 8.01 19.19
CA ALA A 86 16.10 9.00 18.65
C ALA A 86 15.43 10.37 18.56
#